data_AF-A0A4U9WK65-F1
#
_entry.id   AF-A0A4U9WK65-F1
#
_cell.length_a   1.000
_cell.length_b   1.000
_cell.length_c   1.000
_cell.angle_alpha   90.00
_cell.angle_beta   90.00
_cell.angle_gamma   90.00
#
_symmetry.space_group_name_H-M   'P 1'
#
loop_
_entity.id
_entity.type
_entity.pdbx_description
1 polymer ?
#
loop_
_entity_poly.entity_id
_entity_poly.type
_entity_poly.pdbx_seq_one_letter_code
_entity_poly.pdbx_strand_id
1 'polypeptide(L)' 'MSNSLINTAMSGLNAAQVALSTVSNNISNYNVAGYNRQTAILAQNGGLGTMNGFIGNGATVDYGQSRV' A
#
# COMPACT_ATOMS: atom_id res chain seq x y z
N MET A 1 15.05 -17.67 -4.08
CA MET A 1 13.86 -17.29 -4.88
C MET A 1 12.56 -17.46 -4.10
N SER A 2 12.28 -18.60 -3.47
CA SER A 2 11.06 -18.79 -2.65
C SER A 2 10.87 -17.73 -1.53
N ASN A 3 11.93 -17.41 -0.78
CA ASN A 3 11.89 -16.38 0.27
C ASN A 3 11.49 -14.97 -0.27
N SER A 4 11.96 -14.62 -1.47
CA SER A 4 11.64 -13.33 -2.11
C SER A 4 10.19 -13.26 -2.58
N LEU A 5 9.62 -14.38 -3.04
CA LEU A 5 8.21 -14.46 -3.44
C LEU A 5 7.28 -14.35 -2.23
N ILE A 6 7.59 -15.03 -1.13
CA ILE A 6 6.81 -14.95 0.11
C ILE A 6 6.84 -13.52 0.66
N ASN A 7 8.00 -12.87 0.70
CA ASN A 7 8.10 -11.47 1.12
C ASN A 7 7.30 -10.52 0.23
N THR A 8 7.32 -10.73 -1.09
CA THR A 8 6.50 -9.97 -2.05
C THR A 8 5.01 -10.15 -1.77
N ALA A 9 4.55 -11.40 -1.60
CA ALA A 9 3.17 -11.69 -1.27
C ALA A 9 2.74 -11.09 0.09
N MET A 10 3.58 -11.22 1.12
CA MET A 10 3.34 -10.62 2.43
C MET A 10 3.25 -9.10 2.36
N SER A 11 4.11 -8.44 1.57
CA SER A 11 4.04 -6.99 1.39
C SER A 11 2.71 -6.55 0.76
N GLY A 12 2.24 -7.28 -0.26
CA GLY A 12 0.95 -7.02 -0.90
C GLY A 12 -0.24 -7.23 0.04
N LEU A 13 -0.21 -8.28 0.87
CA LEU A 13 -1.24 -8.53 1.87
C LEU A 13 -1.28 -7.43 2.94
N ASN A 14 -0.13 -6.99 3.45
CA ASN A 14 -0.06 -5.88 4.40
C ASN A 14 -0.58 -4.58 3.78
N ALA A 15 -0.18 -4.27 2.55
CA ALA A 15 -0.64 -3.07 1.86
C ALA A 15 -2.16 -3.09 1.62
N ALA A 16 -2.72 -4.25 1.23
CA ALA A 16 -4.16 -4.45 1.10
C ALA A 16 -4.89 -4.32 2.45
N GLN A 17 -4.32 -4.85 3.54
CA GLN A 17 -4.91 -4.73 4.87
C GLN A 17 -5.03 -3.27 5.31
N VAL A 18 -4.00 -2.46 5.08
CA VAL A 18 -4.03 -1.03 5.39
C VAL A 18 -5.08 -0.31 4.53
N ALA A 19 -5.15 -0.61 3.23
CA ALA A 19 -6.16 -0.03 2.35
C ALA A 19 -7.60 -0.36 2.82
N LEU A 20 -7.84 -1.61 3.22
CA LEU A 20 -9.13 -2.03 3.77
C LEU A 20 -9.44 -1.32 5.09
N SER A 21 -8.44 -1.11 5.95
CA SER A 21 -8.60 -0.32 7.18
C SER A 21 -9.00 1.12 6.88
N THR A 22 -8.38 1.77 5.88
CA THR A 22 -8.76 3.12 5.45
C THR A 22 -10.21 3.18 4.95
N VAL A 23 -10.62 2.20 4.13
CA VAL A 23 -12.02 2.10 3.68
C VAL A 23 -12.97 1.89 4.85
N SER A 24 -12.63 1.01 5.79
CA SER A 24 -13.43 0.76 7.00
C SER A 24 -13.62 2.03 7.83
N ASN A 25 -12.54 2.79 8.04
CA ASN A 25 -12.60 4.08 8.74
C ASN A 25 -13.48 5.11 7.99
N ASN A 26 -13.38 5.17 6.66
CA ASN A 26 -14.23 6.05 5.84
C ASN A 26 -15.72 5.70 5.94
N ILE A 27 -16.06 4.40 5.94
CA ILE A 27 -17.44 3.93 6.08
C ILE A 27 -17.98 4.26 7.48
N SER A 28 -17.21 3.94 8.52
CA SER A 28 -17.58 4.19 9.91
C SER A 28 -17.88 5.67 10.18
N ASN A 29 -17.09 6.57 9.58
CA ASN A 29 -17.22 8.01 9.78
C ASN A 29 -18.03 8.73 8.68
N TYR A 30 -18.71 7.99 7.78
CA TYR A 30 -19.39 8.59 6.62
C TYR A 30 -20.44 9.65 7.00
N ASN A 31 -21.12 9.50 8.14
CA ASN A 31 -22.14 10.44 8.63
C ASN A 31 -21.61 11.47 9.64
N VAL A 32 -20.31 11.48 9.94
CA VAL A 32 -19.72 12.45 10.87
C VAL A 32 -19.54 13.77 10.14
N ALA A 33 -20.27 14.80 10.56
CA ALA A 33 -20.19 16.13 9.97
C ALA A 33 -18.74 16.66 10.04
N GLY A 34 -18.21 17.12 8.91
CA GLY A 34 -16.83 17.60 8.81
C GLY A 34 -15.77 16.51 8.68
N TYR A 35 -16.14 15.22 8.58
CA TYR A 35 -15.18 14.16 8.28
C TYR A 35 -14.66 14.26 6.84
N ASN A 36 -13.34 14.25 6.70
CA ASN A 36 -12.66 14.15 5.41
C ASN A 36 -12.23 12.71 5.16
N ARG A 37 -12.61 12.16 4.00
CA ARG A 37 -12.21 10.80 3.63
C ARG A 37 -10.70 10.72 3.49
N GLN A 38 -10.15 9.62 3.99
CA GLN A 38 -8.75 9.28 3.83
C GLN A 38 -8.56 8.36 2.62
N THR A 39 -7.40 8.45 1.98
CA THR A 39 -7.03 7.62 0.83
C THR A 39 -5.73 6.91 1.13
N ALA A 40 -5.71 5.58 0.99
CA ALA A 40 -4.47 4.82 1.02
C ALA A 40 -3.88 4.80 -0.39
N ILE A 41 -2.66 5.31 -0.55
CA ILE A 41 -1.94 5.27 -1.82
C ILE A 41 -0.98 4.07 -1.75
N LEU A 42 -0.92 3.29 -2.82
CA LEU A 42 -0.04 2.13 -2.92
C LEU A 42 1.16 2.50 -3.80
N ALA A 43 2.35 2.14 -3.37
CA ALA A 43 3.59 2.31 -4.12
C ALA A 43 4.33 0.99 -4.28
N GLN A 44 5.11 0.87 -5.35
CA GLN A 44 5.98 -0.27 -5.56
C GLN A 44 7.23 -0.17 -4.68
N ASN A 45 7.69 -1.29 -4.12
CA ASN A 45 9.02 -1.35 -3.53
C ASN A 45 10.09 -1.31 -4.62
N GLY A 46 11.27 -0.78 -4.28
CA GLY A 46 12.41 -0.71 -5.20
C GLY A 46 12.72 -2.08 -5.82
N GLY A 47 12.81 -2.12 -7.15
CA GLY A 47 13.09 -3.35 -7.89
C GLY A 47 14.53 -3.83 -7.69
N LEU A 48 14.72 -5.15 -7.68
CA LEU A 48 16.05 -5.76 -7.71
C LEU A 48 16.59 -5.72 -9.14
N GLY A 49 17.69 -4.98 -9.35
CA GLY A 49 18.36 -4.89 -10.64
C GLY A 49 18.99 -6.22 -11.06
N THR A 50 18.83 -6.59 -12.32
CA THR A 50 19.43 -7.77 -12.97
C THR A 50 20.07 -7.34 -14.29
N MET A 51 20.88 -8.21 -14.91
CA MET A 51 21.48 -7.93 -16.22
C MET A 51 20.44 -7.71 -17.34
N ASN A 52 19.18 -8.13 -17.15
CA ASN A 52 18.12 -8.05 -18.16
C ASN A 52 16.91 -7.22 -17.69
N GLY A 53 17.06 -6.36 -16.69
CA GLY A 53 15.98 -5.50 -16.17
C GLY A 53 15.76 -5.62 -14.66
N PHE A 54 14.55 -5.32 -14.18
CA PHE A 54 14.23 -5.28 -12.75
C PHE A 54 13.20 -6.34 -12.35
N ILE A 55 13.43 -6.99 -11.21
CA ILE A 55 12.45 -7.86 -10.56
C ILE A 55 11.74 -7.07 -9.46
N GLY A 56 10.40 -7.05 -9.48
CA GLY A 56 9.60 -6.38 -8.45
C GLY A 56 9.81 -6.98 -7.05
N ASN A 57 9.83 -6.13 -6.03
CA ASN A 57 10.06 -6.53 -4.63
C ASN A 57 8.81 -6.34 -3.74
N GLY A 58 7.63 -6.23 -4.36
CA GLY A 58 6.37 -6.07 -3.63
C GLY A 58 5.86 -4.64 -3.58
N ALA A 59 4.95 -4.38 -2.64
CA ALA A 59 4.21 -3.14 -2.52
C ALA A 59 4.22 -2.61 -1.09
N THR A 60 4.15 -1.29 -0.96
CA THR A 60 4.04 -0.57 0.30
C THR A 60 2.91 0.45 0.24
N VAL A 61 2.46 0.91 1.39
CA VAL A 61 1.54 2.05 1.49
C VAL A 61 2.37 3.31 1.47
N ASP A 62 2.11 4.16 0.49
CA ASP A 62 2.60 5.52 0.48
C ASP A 62 1.64 6.38 1.32
N TYR A 63 2.15 6.90 2.43
CA TYR A 63 1.44 7.86 3.26
C TYR A 63 1.57 9.28 2.69
N GLY A 64 1.57 9.38 1.35
CA GLY A 64 1.86 10.59 0.59
C GLY A 64 1.35 11.80 1.34
N GLN A 65 2.27 12.58 1.92
CA GLN A 65 1.89 13.80 2.59
C GLN A 65 1.18 14.66 1.57
N SER A 66 -0.12 14.85 1.76
CA SER A 66 -0.86 15.94 1.14
C SER A 66 -0.18 17.23 1.56
N ARG A 67 0.80 17.67 0.78
CA ARG A 67 1.34 19.02 0.82
C ARG A 67 0.62 19.78 -0.29
N VAL A 68 -0.35 20.56 0.19
CA VAL A 68 -1.09 21.68 -0.43
C VAL A 68 -1.97 21.37 -1.63
#